data_AF-A0A3A1QV09-F1
#
_entry.id   AF-A0A3A1QV09-F1
#
_cell.length_a   1.000
_cell.length_b   1.000
_cell.length_c   1.000
_cell.angle_alpha   90.00
_cell.angle_beta   90.00
_cell.angle_gamma   90.00
#
_symmetry.space_group_name_H-M   'P 1'
#
loop_
_entity.id
_entity.type
_entity.pdbx_description
1 polymer ?
#
loop_
_entity_poly.entity_id
_entity_poly.type
_entity_poly.pdbx_seq_one_letter_code
_entity_poly.pdbx_strand_id
1 'polypeptide(L)'
;MTQEARTKISPGIIAFYIVMVALLLIAAKSLFDEHPGNDISGWLVLILIWTLKGAKDFFEYRKKGDMKTAIFNLLIATAGIGLILWQAISFLS
;
A
#
# COMPACT_ATOMS: atom_id res chain seq x y z
N MET A 1 -1.94 -4.68 -39.91
CA MET A 1 -0.98 -5.23 -38.93
C MET A 1 -1.21 -4.54 -37.59
N THR A 2 -2.04 -5.13 -36.75
CA THR A 2 -2.36 -4.65 -35.40
C THR A 2 -1.15 -4.86 -34.50
N GLN A 3 -0.39 -3.80 -34.24
CA GLN A 3 0.58 -3.80 -33.16
C GLN A 3 -0.21 -3.88 -31.85
N GLU A 4 -0.39 -5.10 -31.35
CA GLU A 4 -0.66 -5.33 -29.95
C GLU A 4 0.38 -4.54 -29.15
N ALA A 5 -0.07 -3.46 -28.51
CA ALA A 5 0.72 -2.67 -27.59
C ALA A 5 1.09 -3.58 -26.42
N ARG A 6 2.17 -4.33 -26.57
CA ARG A 6 2.73 -5.19 -25.54
C ARG A 6 3.19 -4.24 -24.43
N THR A 7 2.33 -4.00 -23.45
CA THR A 7 2.65 -3.25 -22.24
C THR A 7 3.85 -3.94 -21.61
N LYS A 8 5.04 -3.34 -21.80
CA LYS A 8 6.28 -3.81 -21.19
C LYS A 8 6.12 -3.59 -19.69
N ILE A 9 5.61 -4.59 -18.98
CA ILE A 9 5.52 -4.55 -17.52
C ILE A 9 6.94 -4.39 -17.00
N SER A 10 7.22 -3.28 -16.34
CA SER A 10 8.56 -3.03 -15.83
C SER A 10 8.87 -3.99 -14.69
N PRO A 11 10.11 -4.47 -14.55
CA PRO A 11 10.50 -5.33 -13.43
C PRO A 11 10.16 -4.72 -12.06
N GLY A 12 10.23 -3.39 -11.93
CA GLY A 12 9.86 -2.67 -10.71
C GLY A 12 8.38 -2.77 -10.35
N ILE A 13 7.48 -2.80 -11.35
CA ILE A 13 6.04 -3.00 -11.10
C ILE A 13 5.79 -4.42 -10.57
N ILE A 14 6.48 -5.42 -11.14
CA ILE A 14 6.38 -6.82 -10.70
C ILE A 14 6.89 -6.95 -9.25
N ALA A 15 8.08 -6.39 -8.97
CA ALA A 15 8.65 -6.39 -7.63
C ALA A 15 7.70 -5.74 -6.60
N PHE A 16 7.08 -4.60 -6.96
CA PHE A 16 6.08 -3.95 -6.10
C PHE A 16 4.91 -4.88 -5.78
N TYR A 17 4.34 -5.57 -6.77
CA TYR A 17 3.24 -6.50 -6.53
C TYR A 17 3.65 -7.71 -5.69
N ILE A 18 4.87 -8.23 -5.88
CA ILE A 18 5.41 -9.30 -5.03
C ILE A 18 5.49 -8.82 -3.57
N VAL A 19 5.98 -7.61 -3.33
CA VAL A 19 6.03 -7.02 -1.98
C VAL A 19 4.61 -6.84 -1.41
N MET A 20 3.65 -6.35 -2.20
CA MET A 20 2.26 -6.21 -1.76
C MET A 20 1.64 -7.55 -1.37
N VAL A 21 1.85 -8.60 -2.16
CA VAL A 21 1.36 -9.96 -1.85
C VAL A 21 2.02 -10.49 -0.59
N ALA A 22 3.34 -10.32 -0.42
CA ALA A 22 4.04 -10.73 0.79
C ALA A 22 3.49 -10.01 2.03
N LEU A 23 3.27 -8.70 1.95
CA LEU A 23 2.66 -7.92 3.05
C LEU A 23 1.23 -8.38 3.34
N LEU A 24 0.43 -8.72 2.32
CA LEU A 24 -0.93 -9.25 2.53
C LEU A 24 -0.90 -10.59 3.25
N LEU A 25 0.03 -11.48 2.92
CA LEU A 25 0.21 -12.74 3.63
C LEU A 25 0.65 -12.54 5.08
N ILE A 26 1.52 -11.56 5.34
CA ILE A 26 1.91 -11.19 6.71
C ILE A 26 0.69 -10.65 7.48
N ALA A 27 -0.07 -9.73 6.88
CA ALA A 27 -1.29 -9.19 7.50
C ALA A 27 -2.31 -10.28 7.81
N ALA A 28 -2.56 -11.18 6.85
CA ALA A 28 -3.47 -12.30 7.03
C ALA A 28 -2.99 -13.22 8.15
N LYS A 29 -1.69 -13.58 8.16
CA LYS A 29 -1.12 -14.39 9.24
C LYS A 29 -1.34 -13.71 10.60
N SER A 30 -1.07 -12.41 10.72
CA SER A 30 -1.23 -11.68 11.99
C SER A 30 -2.67 -11.53 12.44
N LEU A 31 -3.63 -11.33 11.52
CA LEU A 31 -5.05 -11.15 11.84
C LEU A 31 -5.79 -12.45 12.13
N PHE A 32 -5.31 -13.57 11.60
CA PHE A 32 -5.89 -14.89 11.82
C PHE A 32 -5.06 -15.74 12.80
N ASP A 33 -4.07 -15.13 13.45
CA ASP A 33 -3.35 -15.78 14.55
C ASP A 33 -4.25 -15.78 15.80
N GLU A 34 -4.14 -16.82 16.64
CA GLU A 34 -4.95 -16.95 17.87
C GLU A 34 -4.47 -16.01 18.99
N HIS A 35 -3.38 -15.28 18.77
CA HIS A 35 -2.83 -14.32 19.73
C HIS A 35 -3.39 -12.91 19.52
N PRO A 36 -4.21 -12.38 20.46
CA PRO A 36 -4.85 -11.07 20.32
C PRO A 36 -3.86 -9.89 20.29
N GLY A 37 -2.61 -10.09 20.73
CA GLY A 37 -1.54 -9.10 20.57
C GLY A 37 -1.12 -8.88 19.11
N ASN A 38 -1.37 -9.86 18.23
CA ASN A 38 -1.00 -9.80 16.81
C ASN A 38 -2.00 -9.01 15.97
N ASP A 39 -3.20 -8.73 16.48
CA ASP A 39 -4.22 -7.95 15.76
C ASP A 39 -3.71 -6.56 15.40
N ILE A 40 -3.04 -5.87 16.34
CA ILE A 40 -2.45 -4.55 16.12
C ILE A 40 -1.41 -4.60 14.98
N SER A 41 -0.58 -5.64 14.97
CA SER A 41 0.43 -5.82 13.91
C SER A 41 -0.20 -6.06 12.55
N GLY A 42 -1.28 -6.86 12.48
CA GLY A 42 -2.04 -7.10 11.26
C GLY A 42 -2.66 -5.82 10.69
N TRP A 43 -3.29 -5.02 11.54
CA TRP A 43 -3.85 -3.71 11.17
C TRP A 43 -2.77 -2.75 10.65
N LEU A 44 -1.61 -2.68 11.32
CA LEU A 44 -0.51 -1.83 10.86
C LEU A 44 0.01 -2.24 9.47
N VAL A 45 0.13 -3.55 9.21
CA VAL A 45 0.56 -4.05 7.90
C VAL A 45 -0.47 -3.73 6.82
N LEU A 46 -1.78 -3.80 7.12
CA LEU A 46 -2.83 -3.35 6.19
C LEU A 46 -2.73 -1.86 5.89
N ILE A 47 -2.54 -1.01 6.91
CA ILE A 47 -2.36 0.43 6.72
C ILE A 47 -1.13 0.70 5.84
N LEU A 48 -0.03 -0.03 6.06
CA LEU A 48 1.17 0.08 5.24
C LEU A 48 0.91 -0.29 3.76
N ILE A 49 0.16 -1.36 3.50
CA ILE A 49 -0.25 -1.75 2.13
C ILE A 49 -1.00 -0.61 1.45
N TRP A 50 -2.03 -0.07 2.11
CA TRP A 50 -2.84 1.02 1.55
C TRP A 50 -2.02 2.29 1.35
N THR A 51 -1.08 2.58 2.25
CA THR A 51 -0.17 3.72 2.15
C THR A 51 0.73 3.60 0.91
N LEU A 52 1.39 2.44 0.74
CA LEU A 52 2.28 2.19 -0.40
C LEU A 52 1.53 2.17 -1.73
N LYS A 53 0.33 1.57 -1.74
CA LYS A 53 -0.54 1.57 -2.91
C LYS A 53 -1.00 2.98 -3.26
N GLY A 54 -1.48 3.76 -2.30
CA GLY A 54 -1.89 5.15 -2.50
C GLY A 54 -0.74 6.02 -3.04
N ALA A 55 0.46 5.86 -2.49
CA ALA A 55 1.64 6.58 -2.98
C ALA A 55 1.97 6.22 -4.45
N LYS A 56 1.99 4.92 -4.79
CA LYS A 56 2.22 4.46 -6.17
C LYS A 56 1.14 4.97 -7.13
N ASP A 57 -0.12 4.81 -6.76
CA ASP A 57 -1.26 5.18 -7.58
C ASP A 57 -1.31 6.70 -7.80
N PHE A 58 -0.96 7.51 -6.79
CA PHE A 58 -0.80 8.96 -6.96
C PHE A 58 0.15 9.30 -8.11
N PHE A 59 1.35 8.70 -8.15
CA PHE A 59 2.29 8.95 -9.23
C PHE A 59 1.79 8.45 -10.59
N GLU A 60 1.07 7.33 -10.61
CA GLU A 60 0.51 6.77 -11.84
C GLU A 60 -0.63 7.63 -12.41
N TYR A 61 -1.61 8.01 -11.59
CA TYR A 61 -2.72 8.86 -12.01
C TYR A 61 -2.28 10.29 -12.33
N ARG A 62 -1.28 10.82 -11.61
CA ARG A 62 -0.66 12.11 -11.94
C ARG A 62 -0.03 12.09 -13.33
N LYS A 63 0.67 11.01 -13.70
CA LYS A 63 1.24 10.83 -15.06
C LYS A 63 0.17 10.71 -16.13
N LYS A 64 -0.99 10.13 -15.80
CA LYS A 64 -2.15 9.99 -16.71
C LYS A 64 -2.99 11.28 -16.83
N GLY A 65 -2.70 12.32 -16.05
CA GLY A 65 -3.44 13.58 -16.05
C GLY A 65 -4.74 13.57 -15.23
N ASP A 66 -5.06 12.46 -14.56
CA ASP A 66 -6.24 12.38 -13.68
C ASP A 66 -5.90 12.90 -12.27
N MET A 67 -6.01 14.22 -12.11
CA MET A 67 -5.70 14.90 -10.86
C MET A 67 -6.66 14.55 -9.71
N LYS A 68 -7.93 14.26 -10.00
CA LYS A 68 -8.91 13.93 -8.94
C LYS A 68 -8.54 12.63 -8.26
N THR A 69 -8.31 11.59 -9.06
CA THR A 69 -7.92 10.27 -8.54
C THR A 69 -6.51 10.33 -7.93
N ALA A 70 -5.60 11.12 -8.49
CA ALA A 70 -4.28 11.33 -7.89
C ALA A 70 -4.40 11.93 -6.47
N ILE A 71 -5.12 13.05 -6.31
CA ILE A 71 -5.29 13.71 -5.00
C ILE A 71 -5.94 12.75 -3.98
N PHE A 72 -6.95 11.99 -4.39
CA PHE A 72 -7.56 10.99 -3.52
C PHE A 72 -6.55 9.95 -3.01
N ASN A 73 -5.70 9.42 -3.90
CA ASN A 73 -4.65 8.47 -3.53
C ASN A 73 -3.54 9.11 -2.66
N LEU A 74 -3.25 10.40 -2.88
CA LEU A 74 -2.35 11.16 -2.01
C LEU A 74 -2.91 11.29 -0.59
N LEU A 75 -4.21 11.58 -0.46
CA LEU A 75 -4.89 11.65 0.84
C LEU A 75 -4.87 10.31 1.58
N ILE A 76 -5.07 9.19 0.86
CA ILE A 76 -4.94 7.85 1.45
C ILE A 76 -3.53 7.64 1.98
N ALA A 77 -2.50 7.97 1.19
CA ALA A 77 -1.11 7.81 1.59
C ALA A 77 -0.75 8.68 2.81
N THR A 78 -1.19 9.94 2.84
CA THR A 78 -0.91 10.83 3.98
C THR A 78 -1.65 10.41 5.24
N ALA A 79 -2.91 9.98 5.13
CA ALA A 79 -3.67 9.46 6.27
C ALA A 79 -3.01 8.19 6.84
N GLY A 80 -2.58 7.28 5.97
CA GLY A 80 -1.89 6.06 6.39
C GLY A 80 -0.56 6.33 7.11
N ILE A 81 0.25 7.27 6.61
CA ILE A 81 1.47 7.73 7.30
C ILE A 81 1.12 8.30 8.69
N GLY A 82 0.08 9.13 8.78
CA GLY A 82 -0.37 9.70 10.05
C GLY A 82 -0.73 8.64 11.08
N LEU A 83 -1.47 7.60 10.68
CA LEU A 83 -1.84 6.48 11.55
C LEU A 83 -0.63 5.66 12.00
N ILE A 84 0.32 5.39 11.09
CA ILE A 84 1.56 4.65 11.43
C ILE A 84 2.39 5.46 12.44
N LEU A 85 2.54 6.77 12.23
CA LEU A 85 3.28 7.64 13.14
C LEU A 85 2.59 7.74 14.50
N TRP A 86 1.27 7.87 14.53
CA TRP A 86 0.49 7.88 15.76
C TRP A 86 0.73 6.61 16.58
N GLN A 87 0.64 5.43 15.93
CA GLN A 87 0.87 4.17 16.61
C GLN A 87 2.31 4.04 17.12
N ALA A 88 3.30 4.51 16.35
CA ALA A 88 4.70 4.49 16.76
C ALA A 88 4.94 5.37 17.99
N ILE A 89 4.33 6.56 18.04
CA ILE A 89 4.41 7.45 19.21
C ILE A 89 3.74 6.79 20.43
N SER A 90 2.54 6.24 20.25
CA SER A 90 1.80 5.56 21.33
C SER A 90 2.53 4.34 21.89
N PHE A 91 3.41 3.71 21.12
CA PHE A 91 4.21 2.58 21.58
C PHE A 91 5.45 3.03 22.39
N LEU A 92 5.93 4.26 22.17
CA LEU A 92 7.11 4.82 22.82
C LEU A 92 6.79 5.62 24.09
N SER A 93 5.54 6.07 24.26
CA SER A 93 5.03 6.78 25.44
C SER A 93 4.50 5.83 26.51
#